data_AF-A0A961BL63-F1
#
_entry.id   AF-A0A961BL63-F1
#
_cell.length_a   1.000
_cell.length_b   1.000
_cell.length_c   1.000
_cell.angle_alpha   90.00
_cell.angle_beta   90.00
_cell.angle_gamma   90.00
#
_symmetry.space_group_name_H-M   'P 1'
#
loop_
_entity.id
_entity.type
_entity.pdbx_description
1 polymer ?
#
loop_
_entity_poly.entity_id
_entity_poly.type
_entity_poly.pdbx_seq_one_letter_code
_entity_poly.pdbx_strand_id
1 'polypeptide(L)' 'PAEADDISLAIRHRTEVARDEAQEAIRKIDAGVYGACELCAAPISFDRLEAMPTTRHCRACAT' A
#
# COMPACT_ATOMS: atom_id res chain seq x y z
N PRO A 1 -33.11 -3.54 -3.47
CA PRO A 1 -32.28 -4.14 -4.55
C PRO A 1 -31.41 -3.12 -5.30
N ALA A 2 -30.92 -2.10 -4.57
CA ALA A 2 -29.90 -1.16 -5.04
C ALA A 2 -28.69 -1.15 -4.08
N GLU A 3 -28.95 -1.32 -2.77
CA GLU A 3 -27.89 -1.39 -1.75
C GLU A 3 -26.97 -2.61 -1.86
N ALA A 4 -27.45 -3.76 -2.33
CA ALA A 4 -26.60 -4.96 -2.48
C ALA A 4 -25.59 -4.84 -3.65
N ASP A 5 -25.95 -4.08 -4.69
CA ASP A 5 -25.11 -3.84 -5.87
C ASP A 5 -24.01 -2.82 -5.56
N ASP A 6 -24.34 -1.77 -4.81
CA ASP A 6 -23.40 -0.74 -4.33
C ASP A 6 -22.30 -1.32 -3.44
N ILE A 7 -22.67 -2.21 -2.50
CA ILE A 7 -21.69 -2.90 -1.64
C ILE A 7 -20.76 -3.81 -2.45
N SER A 8 -21.30 -4.55 -3.42
CA SER A 8 -20.52 -5.43 -4.30
C SER A 8 -19.47 -4.65 -5.09
N LEU A 9 -19.87 -3.50 -5.65
CA LEU A 9 -18.98 -2.60 -6.37
C LEU A 9 -17.88 -2.04 -5.46
N ALA A 10 -18.21 -1.59 -4.25
CA ALA A 10 -17.25 -1.06 -3.30
C ALA A 10 -16.17 -2.09 -2.88
N ILE A 11 -16.58 -3.34 -2.65
CA ILE A 11 -15.63 -4.44 -2.34
C ILE A 11 -14.68 -4.67 -3.50
N ARG A 12 -15.20 -4.72 -4.73
CA ARG A 12 -14.38 -4.94 -5.93
C ARG A 12 -13.35 -3.83 -6.09
N HIS A 13 -13.77 -2.58 -5.98
CA HIS A 13 -12.87 -1.42 -6.10
C HIS A 13 -11.74 -1.47 -5.04
N ARG A 14 -12.07 -1.75 -3.78
CA ARG A 14 -11.04 -1.89 -2.71
C ARG A 14 -10.07 -3.03 -3.00
N THR A 15 -10.55 -4.13 -3.56
CA THR A 15 -9.72 -5.28 -3.93
C THR A 15 -8.77 -4.94 -5.08
N GLU A 16 -9.25 -4.22 -6.09
CA GLU A 16 -8.43 -3.76 -7.22
C GLU A 16 -7.34 -2.79 -6.75
N VAL A 17 -7.68 -1.82 -5.89
CA VAL A 17 -6.69 -0.90 -5.28
C VAL A 17 -5.64 -1.65 -4.48
N ALA A 18 -6.05 -2.58 -3.60
CA ALA A 18 -5.11 -3.36 -2.79
C ALA A 18 -4.17 -4.23 -3.65
N ARG A 19 -4.69 -4.80 -4.74
CA ARG A 19 -3.87 -5.54 -5.72
C ARG A 19 -2.81 -4.64 -6.34
N ASP A 20 -3.21 -3.45 -6.79
CA ASP A 20 -2.31 -2.52 -7.48
C ASP A 20 -1.23 -1.99 -6.54
N GLU A 21 -1.56 -1.74 -5.26
CA GLU A 21 -0.60 -1.42 -4.21
C GLU A 21 0.42 -2.53 -3.97
N ALA A 22 -0.02 -3.80 -3.93
CA ALA A 22 0.88 -4.93 -3.77
C ALA A 22 1.80 -5.10 -4.98
N GLN A 23 1.28 -4.94 -6.20
CA GLN A 23 2.09 -4.97 -7.42
C GLN A 23 3.13 -3.85 -7.45
N GLU A 24 2.79 -2.67 -6.97
CA GLU A 24 3.74 -1.56 -6.85
C GLU A 24 4.85 -1.86 -5.83
N ALA A 25 4.51 -2.42 -4.67
CA ALA A 25 5.49 -2.84 -3.69
C ALA A 25 6.49 -3.86 -4.28
N ILE A 26 6.00 -4.85 -5.05
CA ILE A 26 6.85 -5.83 -5.74
C ILE A 26 7.78 -5.15 -6.75
N ARG A 27 7.27 -4.23 -7.58
CA ARG A 27 8.10 -3.48 -8.54
C ARG A 27 9.24 -2.72 -7.85
N LYS A 28 8.99 -2.16 -6.67
CA LYS A 28 10.02 -1.47 -5.89
C LYS A 28 11.06 -2.42 -5.30
N ILE A 29 10.66 -3.64 -4.96
CA ILE A 29 11.59 -4.68 -4.52
C ILE A 29 12.53 -5.01 -5.68
N ASP A 30 11.98 -5.25 -6.87
CA ASP A 30 12.75 -5.55 -8.08
C ASP A 30 13.70 -4.41 -8.46
N ALA A 31 13.27 -3.16 -8.25
CA ALA A 31 14.08 -1.97 -8.47
C ALA A 31 15.09 -1.67 -7.35
N GLY A 32 15.05 -2.42 -6.23
CA GLY A 32 15.95 -2.21 -5.08
C GLY A 32 15.66 -0.96 -4.24
N VAL A 33 14.48 -0.36 -4.38
CA VAL A 33 14.06 0.87 -3.67
C VAL A 33 12.94 0.64 -2.65
N TYR A 34 12.52 -0.62 -2.47
CA TYR A 34 11.53 -0.97 -1.46
C TYR A 34 12.01 -0.64 -0.04
N GLY A 35 11.09 -0.13 0.78
CA GLY A 35 11.39 0.28 2.14
C GLY A 35 11.97 1.69 2.28
N ALA A 36 12.03 2.50 1.22
CA ALA A 36 12.33 3.92 1.33
C ALA A 36 11.04 4.77 1.40
N CYS A 37 10.99 5.73 2.32
CA CYS A 37 9.88 6.68 2.44
C CYS A 37 9.83 7.58 1.20
N GLU A 38 8.68 7.66 0.52
CA GLU A 38 8.53 8.51 -0.67
C GLU A 38 8.64 10.01 -0.38
N LEU A 39 8.44 10.44 0.88
CA LEU A 39 8.42 11.86 1.25
C LEU A 39 9.80 12.38 1.72
N CYS A 40 10.52 11.57 2.51
CA CYS A 40 11.78 12.00 3.11
C CYS A 40 12.98 11.13 2.72
N ALA A 41 12.78 10.11 1.88
CA ALA A 41 13.77 9.11 1.49
C ALA A 41 14.38 8.29 2.64
N ALA A 42 13.96 8.52 3.89
CA ALA A 42 14.45 7.76 5.04
C ALA A 42 13.94 6.29 4.99
N PRO A 43 14.71 5.34 5.55
CA PRO A 43 14.25 3.95 5.66
C PRO A 43 12.95 3.83 6.45
N ILE A 44 12.03 3.01 5.95
CA ILE A 44 10.83 2.56 6.66
C ILE A 44 11.24 1.39 7.54
N SER A 45 10.85 1.44 8.82
CA SER A 45 11.21 0.39 9.79
C SER A 45 10.62 -0.96 9.38
N PHE A 46 11.37 -2.04 9.65
CA PHE A 46 10.93 -3.40 9.35
C PHE A 46 9.56 -3.72 9.99
N ASP A 47 9.36 -3.47 11.28
CA ASP A 47 8.09 -3.71 11.99
C ASP A 47 6.89 -3.03 11.31
N ARG A 48 7.13 -1.91 10.62
CA ARG A 48 6.07 -1.19 9.90
C ARG A 48 5.80 -1.84 8.54
N LEU A 49 6.83 -2.27 7.82
CA LEU A 49 6.68 -3.04 6.58
C LEU A 49 6.08 -4.42 6.84
N GLU A 50 6.39 -5.04 7.98
CA GLU A 50 5.80 -6.30 8.42
C GLU A 50 4.31 -6.14 8.71
N ALA A 51 3.92 -5.07 9.41
CA ALA A 51 2.51 -4.77 9.69
C ALA A 51 1.73 -4.28 8.46
N MET A 52 2.37 -3.52 7.57
CA MET A 52 1.76 -2.94 6.37
C MET A 52 2.76 -2.90 5.20
N PRO A 53 2.90 -3.97 4.41
CA PRO A 53 3.89 -4.08 3.35
C PRO A 53 3.73 -3.06 2.22
N THR A 54 2.51 -2.58 1.99
CA THR A 54 2.23 -1.58 0.94
C THR A 54 2.44 -0.14 1.39
N THR A 55 2.91 0.09 2.63
CA THR A 55 3.10 1.45 3.13
C THR A 55 4.20 2.18 2.37
N ARG A 56 3.90 3.41 1.94
CA ARG A 56 4.80 4.26 1.15
C ARG A 56 5.60 5.24 2.01
N HIS A 57 5.26 5.34 3.29
CA HIS A 57 5.74 6.41 4.17
C HIS A 57 6.20 5.84 5.51
N CYS A 58 7.25 6.45 6.08
CA CYS A 58 7.69 6.15 7.43
C CYS A 58 6.70 6.67 8.48
N ARG A 59 6.86 6.25 9.74
CA ARG A 59 5.97 6.70 10.83
C ARG A 59 5.92 8.21 11.01
N ALA A 60 7.03 8.91 10.76
CA ALA A 60 7.10 10.36 10.90
C ALA A 60 6.36 11.13 9.78
N CYS A 61 6.20 10.51 8.60
CA CYS A 61 5.58 11.15 7.43
C CYS A 61 4.15 10.66 7.18
N ALA A 62 3.73 9.56 7.78
CA ALA A 62 2.37 9.07 7.71
C ALA A 62 1.50 9.82 8.71
N THR A 63 0.97 10.96 8.24
CA THR A 63 -0.02 11.78 8.94
C THR A 63 -1.43 11.29 8.64
#